data_AF-W4GWZ1-F1
#
_entry.id   AF-W4GWZ1-F1
#
_cell.length_a   1.000
_cell.length_b   1.000
_cell.length_c   1.000
_cell.angle_alpha   90.00
_cell.angle_beta   90.00
_cell.angle_gamma   90.00
#
_symmetry.space_group_name_H-M   'P 1'
#
loop_
_entity.id
_entity.type
_entity.pdbx_description
1 polymer ?
#
loop_
_entity_poly.entity_id
_entity_poly.type
_entity_poly.pdbx_seq_one_letter_code
_entity_poly.pdbx_strand_id
1 'polypeptide(L)'
;MDWYLDEQSLALQYYAATPGQRTFKVRVDALCDYVRPLVLKAFIQRSKTWDIITSDADPRTPDLLWQEYEDLDWKEILRGQVVANSYCVRKGLSRKAQLSIFLSKYIRKHPGCILSKALPETLVVDLWDAFDQSLADLGVSFRNRLESCLWEVKQLFDPDNQHAYAPDSCWIMKPSATNKGAEVNVFNTYDKFKDIISNWTDIREWVVQAYIERPLLLRNRKFHVRVYVVAVGALQVYVYQNVLLLTSLNAYDPKNVDDKLSHITNTYQQQDHPDFVEADCVLLLEDMERILTQDRHMSATDAKSVTTTMLADIGAITREVFAAYRGEFSVFQPLPNCFEVYGVDFVVDEDFHVWLLEVNPGPDFKQTGGRLQPLIQTLFEGMVDIVTDTFFTTPTTPTTYPAFEKVYDDNWGTSASMTFRED
;
A
#
# COMPACT_ATOMS: atom_id res chain seq x y z
N MET A 1 -30.18 -4.89 19.46
CA MET A 1 -31.09 -4.08 18.62
C MET A 1 -30.36 -3.95 17.30
N ASP A 2 -30.44 -5.03 16.52
CA ASP A 2 -29.46 -5.47 15.52
C ASP A 2 -29.90 -5.12 14.08
N TRP A 3 -30.59 -3.99 13.92
CA TRP A 3 -31.47 -3.75 12.78
C TRP A 3 -30.77 -3.20 11.52
N TYR A 4 -29.56 -2.64 11.62
CA TYR A 4 -28.89 -2.03 10.46
C TYR A 4 -28.07 -3.02 9.59
N LEU A 5 -27.67 -4.17 10.16
CA LEU A 5 -26.78 -5.14 9.51
C LEU A 5 -27.52 -6.23 8.72
N ASP A 6 -28.72 -6.59 9.18
CA ASP A 6 -29.64 -7.42 8.39
C ASP A 6 -30.09 -6.68 7.13
N GLU A 7 -30.32 -5.36 7.20
CA GLU A 7 -30.67 -4.54 6.02
C GLU A 7 -29.53 -4.44 5.00
N GLN A 8 -28.26 -4.29 5.42
CA GLN A 8 -27.12 -4.31 4.48
C GLN A 8 -26.92 -5.69 3.84
N SER A 9 -27.09 -6.77 4.60
CA SER A 9 -27.00 -8.15 4.08
C SER A 9 -28.15 -8.45 3.11
N LEU A 10 -29.36 -7.94 3.38
CA LEU A 10 -30.53 -8.00 2.49
C LEU A 10 -30.36 -7.08 1.26
N ALA A 11 -29.72 -5.92 1.38
CA ALA A 11 -29.43 -5.02 0.27
C ALA A 11 -28.37 -5.61 -0.69
N LEU A 12 -27.37 -6.33 -0.17
CA LEU A 12 -26.43 -7.10 -0.98
C LEU A 12 -27.14 -8.24 -1.74
N GLN A 13 -28.15 -8.86 -1.14
CA GLN A 13 -29.00 -9.85 -1.83
C GLN A 13 -29.85 -9.23 -2.96
N TYR A 14 -30.11 -7.92 -2.95
CA TYR A 14 -30.76 -7.22 -4.06
C TYR A 14 -29.88 -7.09 -5.32
N TYR A 15 -28.54 -7.16 -5.18
CA TYR A 15 -27.63 -7.16 -6.35
C TYR A 15 -27.44 -8.54 -6.98
N ALA A 16 -27.63 -9.63 -6.22
CA ALA A 16 -27.64 -10.99 -6.75
C ALA A 16 -28.95 -11.22 -7.53
N ALA A 17 -28.92 -10.94 -8.83
CA ALA A 17 -30.11 -10.75 -9.66
C ALA A 17 -31.15 -11.89 -9.62
N THR A 18 -32.41 -11.48 -9.53
CA THR A 18 -33.60 -12.26 -9.92
C THR A 18 -33.59 -12.48 -11.45
N PRO A 19 -33.98 -13.66 -12.00
CA PRO A 19 -33.88 -13.94 -13.44
C PRO A 19 -34.76 -13.01 -14.30
N GLY A 20 -34.15 -12.12 -15.11
CA GLY A 20 -34.87 -11.43 -16.21
C GLY A 20 -34.56 -9.96 -16.53
N GLN A 21 -33.70 -9.25 -15.80
CA GLN A 21 -33.31 -7.85 -16.05
C GLN A 21 -31.95 -7.58 -15.39
N ARG A 22 -31.10 -6.63 -15.77
CA ARG A 22 -30.87 -5.70 -16.91
C ARG A 22 -29.47 -5.14 -16.59
N THR A 23 -28.62 -4.85 -17.56
CA THR A 23 -27.29 -4.25 -17.38
C THR A 23 -27.15 -3.34 -16.14
N PHE A 24 -26.18 -3.61 -15.26
CA PHE A 24 -25.85 -2.80 -14.08
C PHE A 24 -25.27 -1.46 -14.48
N LYS A 25 -25.50 -0.42 -13.68
CA LYS A 25 -25.06 0.94 -13.99
C LYS A 25 -23.81 1.29 -13.22
N VAL A 26 -22.81 1.80 -13.92
CA VAL A 26 -21.59 2.31 -13.31
C VAL A 26 -21.45 3.80 -13.59
N ARG A 27 -21.05 4.56 -12.58
CA ARG A 27 -20.56 5.93 -12.74
C ARG A 27 -19.05 5.96 -12.51
N VAL A 28 -18.32 6.53 -13.47
CA VAL A 28 -16.86 6.62 -13.44
C VAL A 28 -16.45 8.10 -13.56
N ASP A 29 -16.17 8.72 -12.41
CA ASP A 29 -15.84 10.14 -12.31
C ASP A 29 -14.43 10.36 -11.79
N ALA A 30 -13.91 11.56 -12.03
CA ALA A 30 -12.72 12.13 -11.38
C ALA A 30 -11.39 11.35 -11.46
N LEU A 31 -11.28 10.29 -12.26
CA LEU A 31 -10.01 9.63 -12.52
C LEU A 31 -9.13 10.50 -13.43
N CYS A 32 -7.84 10.63 -13.11
CA CYS A 32 -6.90 11.38 -13.95
C CYS A 32 -6.90 10.89 -15.42
N ASP A 33 -6.42 11.73 -16.34
CA ASP A 33 -6.43 11.46 -17.79
C ASP A 33 -5.80 10.11 -18.18
N TYR A 34 -4.92 9.57 -17.34
CA TYR A 34 -4.29 8.27 -17.53
C TYR A 34 -5.22 7.09 -17.17
N VAL A 35 -5.88 7.15 -16.00
CA VAL A 35 -6.64 6.03 -15.43
C VAL A 35 -8.03 5.93 -16.02
N ARG A 36 -8.71 7.07 -16.22
CA ARG A 36 -10.11 7.10 -16.67
C ARG A 36 -10.37 6.30 -17.94
N PRO A 37 -9.57 6.43 -19.03
CA PRO A 37 -9.83 5.69 -20.26
C PRO A 37 -9.67 4.18 -20.09
N LEU A 38 -8.78 3.73 -19.19
CA LEU A 38 -8.53 2.32 -18.94
C LEU A 38 -9.68 1.66 -18.18
N VAL A 39 -10.18 2.34 -17.14
CA VAL A 39 -11.35 1.88 -16.37
C VAL A 39 -12.59 1.86 -17.26
N LEU A 40 -12.84 2.93 -18.03
CA LEU A 40 -13.97 2.96 -18.98
C LEU A 40 -13.87 1.84 -20.01
N LYS A 41 -12.69 1.58 -20.57
CA LYS A 41 -12.46 0.49 -21.52
C LYS A 41 -12.80 -0.87 -20.91
N ALA A 42 -12.41 -1.13 -19.66
CA ALA A 42 -12.74 -2.36 -18.95
C ALA A 42 -14.26 -2.57 -18.82
N PHE A 43 -15.02 -1.51 -18.50
CA PHE A 43 -16.49 -1.59 -18.45
C PHE A 43 -17.13 -1.74 -19.85
N ILE A 44 -16.64 -1.00 -20.86
CA ILE A 44 -17.17 -1.06 -22.25
C ILE A 44 -17.04 -2.48 -22.83
N GLN A 45 -15.91 -3.16 -22.60
CA GLN A 45 -15.72 -4.55 -23.02
C GLN A 45 -16.74 -5.51 -22.39
N ARG A 46 -17.34 -5.12 -21.27
CA ARG A 46 -18.37 -5.86 -20.52
C ARG A 46 -19.75 -5.22 -20.68
N SER A 47 -20.01 -4.55 -21.80
CA SER A 47 -21.28 -3.84 -22.10
C SER A 47 -22.56 -4.68 -22.07
N LYS A 48 -22.45 -6.02 -22.08
CA LYS A 48 -23.60 -6.92 -21.82
C LYS A 48 -24.03 -6.93 -20.36
N THR A 49 -23.10 -6.59 -19.47
CA THR A 49 -23.28 -6.57 -18.01
C THR A 49 -23.38 -5.14 -17.50
N TRP A 50 -22.64 -4.21 -18.09
CA TRP A 50 -22.48 -2.84 -17.59
C TRP A 50 -23.00 -1.79 -18.57
N ASP A 51 -23.71 -0.81 -18.04
CA ASP A 51 -24.12 0.44 -18.70
C ASP A 51 -23.45 1.62 -17.99
N ILE A 52 -22.84 2.53 -18.75
CA ILE A 52 -22.01 3.60 -18.20
C ILE A 52 -22.82 4.89 -18.14
N ILE A 53 -22.87 5.49 -16.96
CA ILE A 53 -23.41 6.83 -16.74
C ILE A 53 -22.32 7.84 -17.08
N THR A 54 -22.55 8.67 -18.10
CA THR A 54 -21.55 9.58 -18.67
C THR A 54 -21.75 11.05 -18.33
N SER A 55 -22.86 11.40 -17.66
CA SER A 55 -23.25 12.77 -17.36
C SER A 55 -23.75 12.89 -15.92
N ASP A 56 -23.33 13.95 -15.23
CA ASP A 56 -23.83 14.28 -13.88
C ASP A 56 -25.33 14.60 -13.89
N ALA A 57 -25.87 15.01 -15.03
CA ALA A 57 -27.30 15.29 -15.21
C ALA A 57 -28.14 14.02 -15.45
N ASP A 58 -27.51 12.84 -15.53
CA ASP A 58 -28.22 11.58 -15.68
C ASP A 58 -28.96 11.23 -14.38
N PRO A 59 -30.31 11.12 -14.41
CA PRO A 59 -31.11 10.87 -13.21
C PRO A 59 -31.01 9.42 -12.70
N ARG A 60 -30.33 8.53 -13.42
CA ARG A 60 -30.23 7.11 -13.05
C ARG A 60 -29.29 6.92 -11.87
N THR A 61 -29.76 6.20 -10.84
CA THR A 61 -28.92 5.79 -9.71
C THR A 61 -27.89 4.75 -10.18
N PRO A 62 -26.58 4.96 -9.93
CA PRO A 62 -25.54 3.98 -10.19
C PRO A 62 -25.63 2.81 -9.21
N ASP A 63 -25.29 1.62 -9.71
CA ASP A 63 -25.10 0.42 -8.90
C ASP A 63 -23.64 0.31 -8.39
N LEU A 64 -22.70 0.93 -9.13
CA LEU A 64 -21.29 1.09 -8.74
C LEU A 64 -20.81 2.54 -8.95
N LEU A 65 -20.15 3.09 -7.93
CA LEU A 65 -19.37 4.33 -7.98
C LEU A 65 -17.89 4.01 -8.10
N TRP A 66 -17.26 4.58 -9.12
CA TRP A 66 -15.81 4.62 -9.25
C TRP A 66 -15.36 6.07 -9.32
N GLN A 67 -14.94 6.61 -8.18
CA GLN A 67 -14.66 8.02 -7.99
C GLN A 67 -13.43 8.22 -7.10
N GLU A 68 -12.96 9.47 -6.99
CA GLU A 68 -11.99 9.85 -5.95
C GLU A 68 -12.64 9.76 -4.57
N TYR A 69 -11.83 9.49 -3.54
CA TYR A 69 -12.33 9.16 -2.20
C TYR A 69 -13.19 10.28 -1.59
N GLU A 70 -12.81 11.53 -1.85
CA GLU A 70 -13.44 12.74 -1.36
C GLU A 70 -14.81 13.00 -2.01
N ASP A 71 -15.03 12.44 -3.21
CA ASP A 71 -16.25 12.64 -3.99
C ASP A 71 -17.28 11.51 -3.77
N LEU A 72 -16.90 10.43 -3.09
CA LEU A 72 -17.78 9.30 -2.80
C LEU A 72 -18.94 9.70 -1.88
N ASP A 73 -20.17 9.34 -2.27
CA ASP A 73 -21.35 9.49 -1.41
C ASP A 73 -21.37 8.40 -0.32
N TRP A 74 -20.63 8.66 0.75
CA TRP A 74 -20.53 7.77 1.90
C TRP A 74 -21.88 7.46 2.55
N LYS A 75 -22.89 8.32 2.39
CA LYS A 75 -24.21 8.08 2.98
C LYS A 75 -24.91 6.92 2.29
N GLU A 76 -24.91 6.89 0.96
CA GLU A 76 -25.53 5.79 0.20
C GLU A 76 -24.68 4.52 0.24
N ILE A 77 -23.35 4.65 0.28
CA ILE A 77 -22.43 3.52 0.47
C ILE A 77 -22.68 2.86 1.83
N LEU A 78 -22.76 3.64 2.93
CA LEU A 78 -23.00 3.09 4.27
C LEU A 78 -24.42 2.53 4.45
N ARG A 79 -25.37 2.91 3.60
CA ARG A 79 -26.71 2.28 3.54
C ARG A 79 -26.72 0.96 2.76
N GLY A 80 -25.61 0.60 2.11
CA GLY A 80 -25.53 -0.58 1.24
C GLY A 80 -26.27 -0.42 -0.10
N GLN A 81 -26.57 0.81 -0.51
CA GLN A 81 -27.34 1.09 -1.74
C GLN A 81 -26.48 1.24 -3.00
N VAL A 82 -25.15 1.26 -2.85
CA VAL A 82 -24.21 1.38 -3.96
C VAL A 82 -22.88 0.72 -3.62
N VAL A 83 -22.22 0.12 -4.61
CA VAL A 83 -20.85 -0.39 -4.47
C VAL A 83 -19.83 0.73 -4.73
N ALA A 84 -18.74 0.79 -3.98
CA ALA A 84 -17.71 1.83 -4.15
C ALA A 84 -16.27 1.30 -4.21
N ASN A 85 -15.40 2.03 -4.94
CA ASN A 85 -13.99 1.72 -5.14
C ASN A 85 -13.04 2.17 -4.00
N SER A 86 -13.57 2.37 -2.79
CA SER A 86 -12.73 2.62 -1.61
C SER A 86 -13.41 2.18 -0.31
N TYR A 87 -12.61 1.84 0.71
CA TYR A 87 -13.09 1.66 2.08
C TYR A 87 -13.05 2.96 2.88
N CYS A 88 -14.06 3.18 3.71
CA CYS A 88 -14.19 4.40 4.53
C CYS A 88 -13.07 4.51 5.57
N VAL A 89 -12.87 3.45 6.36
CA VAL A 89 -11.83 3.39 7.38
C VAL A 89 -10.66 2.59 6.83
N ARG A 90 -9.65 3.29 6.30
CA ARG A 90 -8.50 2.66 5.61
C ARG A 90 -7.12 3.17 6.05
N LYS A 91 -7.06 4.20 6.88
CA LYS A 91 -5.82 4.93 7.21
C LYS A 91 -4.83 4.08 8.03
N GLY A 92 -5.32 3.05 8.73
CA GLY A 92 -4.47 2.13 9.48
C GLY A 92 -3.44 1.41 8.64
N LEU A 93 -3.81 1.04 7.40
CA LEU A 93 -2.90 0.39 6.45
C LEU A 93 -1.91 1.38 5.82
N SER A 94 -2.34 2.63 5.58
CA SER A 94 -1.57 3.59 4.78
C SER A 94 -0.62 4.48 5.56
N ARG A 95 -0.93 4.77 6.82
CA ARG A 95 -0.05 5.56 7.69
C ARG A 95 1.07 4.70 8.24
N LYS A 96 2.31 5.09 7.99
CA LYS A 96 3.49 4.27 8.30
C LYS A 96 3.58 3.92 9.79
N ALA A 97 3.29 4.88 10.67
CA ALA A 97 3.30 4.63 12.11
C ALA A 97 2.22 3.62 12.52
N GLN A 98 0.99 3.78 12.03
CA GLN A 98 -0.09 2.84 12.31
C GLN A 98 0.22 1.45 11.74
N LEU A 99 0.68 1.37 10.50
CA LEU A 99 1.11 0.12 9.87
C LEU A 99 2.14 -0.60 10.74
N SER A 100 3.20 0.08 11.16
CA SER A 100 4.22 -0.47 12.05
C SER A 100 3.62 -0.99 13.37
N ILE A 101 2.77 -0.20 14.03
CA ILE A 101 2.16 -0.56 15.32
C ILE A 101 1.30 -1.82 15.21
N PHE A 102 0.40 -1.88 14.23
CA PHE A 102 -0.54 -2.99 14.10
C PHE A 102 0.14 -4.28 13.62
N LEU A 103 1.11 -4.19 12.70
CA LEU A 103 1.89 -5.34 12.29
C LEU A 103 2.77 -5.86 13.43
N SER A 104 3.42 -4.98 14.20
CA SER A 104 4.20 -5.37 15.39
C SER A 104 3.35 -6.03 16.46
N LYS A 105 2.13 -5.51 16.70
CA LYS A 105 1.13 -6.11 17.60
C LYS A 105 0.75 -7.51 17.13
N TYR A 106 0.55 -7.70 15.83
CA TYR A 106 0.24 -9.00 15.24
C TYR A 106 1.41 -9.99 15.36
N ILE A 107 2.62 -9.58 15.00
CA ILE A 107 3.84 -10.40 15.13
C ILE A 107 4.04 -10.86 16.58
N ARG A 108 3.80 -9.99 17.57
CA ARG A 108 3.90 -10.36 19.00
C ARG A 108 2.91 -11.46 19.40
N LYS A 109 1.71 -11.48 18.81
CA LYS A 109 0.71 -12.54 19.02
C LYS A 109 1.00 -13.80 18.18
N HIS A 110 1.69 -13.64 17.06
CA HIS A 110 1.97 -14.68 16.07
C HIS A 110 3.47 -14.72 15.71
N PRO A 111 4.37 -15.08 16.64
CA PRO A 111 5.81 -14.94 16.43
C PRO A 111 6.38 -15.81 15.30
N GLY A 112 5.65 -16.84 14.86
CA GLY A 112 6.03 -17.69 13.72
C GLY A 112 5.50 -17.23 12.35
N CYS A 113 4.76 -16.11 12.28
CA CYS A 113 4.25 -15.60 11.00
C CYS A 113 5.38 -15.06 10.11
N ILE A 114 5.16 -15.02 8.80
CA ILE A 114 6.17 -14.54 7.84
C ILE A 114 6.55 -13.07 8.06
N LEU A 115 5.63 -12.25 8.57
CA LEU A 115 5.87 -10.84 8.89
C LEU A 115 6.99 -10.64 9.90
N SER A 116 7.22 -11.60 10.80
CA SER A 116 8.34 -11.55 11.76
C SER A 116 9.72 -11.49 11.09
N LYS A 117 9.81 -11.89 9.81
CA LYS A 117 11.04 -11.90 9.00
C LYS A 117 10.96 -10.98 7.79
N ALA A 118 9.80 -10.36 7.55
CA ALA A 118 9.53 -9.54 6.38
C ALA A 118 9.20 -8.08 6.71
N LEU A 119 9.18 -7.72 8.01
CA LEU A 119 9.01 -6.35 8.46
C LEU A 119 10.33 -5.85 9.05
N PRO A 120 10.97 -4.81 8.46
CA PRO A 120 12.14 -4.21 9.07
C PRO A 120 11.80 -3.62 10.44
N GLU A 121 12.74 -3.68 11.39
CA GLU A 121 12.52 -3.07 12.70
C GLU A 121 12.18 -1.59 12.56
N THR A 122 11.18 -1.14 13.31
CA THR A 122 10.58 0.16 13.11
C THR A 122 10.20 0.80 14.44
N LEU A 123 10.78 1.96 14.73
CA LEU A 123 10.40 2.84 15.83
C LEU A 123 9.43 3.92 15.33
N VAL A 124 8.40 4.19 16.11
CA VAL A 124 7.50 5.33 15.89
C VAL A 124 7.97 6.47 16.77
N VAL A 125 8.35 7.58 16.16
CA VAL A 125 8.83 8.78 16.85
C VAL A 125 7.75 9.84 16.77
N ASP A 126 7.15 10.13 17.91
CA ASP A 126 6.15 11.18 18.06
C ASP A 126 6.74 12.36 18.85
N LEU A 127 6.54 13.57 18.32
CA LEU A 127 7.03 14.83 18.86
C LEU A 127 5.92 15.65 19.53
N TRP A 128 4.67 15.18 19.60
CA TRP A 128 3.56 15.95 20.20
C TRP A 128 3.90 16.43 21.63
N ASP A 129 4.49 15.57 22.46
CA ASP A 129 4.90 15.91 23.84
C ASP A 129 5.96 17.03 23.90
N ALA A 130 6.80 17.17 22.87
CA ALA A 130 7.76 18.27 22.79
C ALA A 130 7.07 19.63 22.71
N PHE A 131 5.89 19.67 22.09
CA PHE A 131 5.07 20.86 21.88
C PHE A 131 3.94 21.01 22.90
N ASP A 132 3.82 20.11 23.88
CA ASP A 132 2.80 20.22 24.93
C ASP A 132 3.06 21.45 25.81
N GLN A 133 2.05 22.32 25.88
CA GLN A 133 2.07 23.54 26.67
C GLN A 133 2.04 23.25 28.17
N SER A 134 1.40 22.14 28.59
CA SER A 134 1.30 21.76 30.00
C SER A 134 2.68 21.53 30.62
N LEU A 135 3.57 20.86 29.89
CA LEU A 135 4.95 20.62 30.30
C LEU A 135 5.81 21.89 30.25
N ALA A 136 5.48 22.84 29.35
CA ALA A 136 6.13 24.14 29.30
C ALA A 136 5.78 24.98 30.54
N ASP A 137 4.53 24.94 30.97
CA ASP A 137 4.05 25.65 32.17
C ASP A 137 4.68 25.11 33.46
N LEU A 138 5.08 23.82 33.46
CA LEU A 138 5.86 23.20 34.54
C LEU A 138 7.36 23.59 34.52
N GLY A 139 7.80 24.43 33.58
CA GLY A 139 9.18 24.91 33.48
C GLY A 139 10.15 23.95 32.80
N VAL A 140 9.67 22.86 32.21
CA VAL A 140 10.53 21.98 31.39
C VAL A 140 10.89 22.73 30.11
N SER A 141 12.16 22.72 29.70
CA SER A 141 12.57 23.38 28.45
C SER A 141 12.11 22.58 27.24
N PHE A 142 11.83 23.24 26.11
CA PHE A 142 11.51 22.57 24.84
C PHE A 142 12.59 21.54 24.46
N ARG A 143 13.87 21.88 24.68
CA ARG A 143 14.99 20.98 24.43
C ARG A 143 14.89 19.69 25.22
N ASN A 144 14.56 19.75 26.51
CA ASN A 144 14.45 18.56 27.35
C ASN A 144 13.26 17.69 26.94
N ARG A 145 12.13 18.30 26.56
CA ARG A 145 10.97 17.54 26.07
C ARG A 145 11.29 16.86 24.73
N LEU A 146 11.91 17.58 23.80
CA LEU A 146 12.34 17.02 22.52
C LEU A 146 13.32 15.84 22.72
N GLU A 147 14.37 16.01 23.53
CA GLU A 147 15.31 14.91 23.82
C GLU A 147 14.62 13.69 24.47
N SER A 148 13.52 13.89 25.20
CA SER A 148 12.73 12.78 25.75
C SER A 148 12.01 12.01 24.64
N CYS A 149 11.39 12.71 23.68
CA CYS A 149 10.76 12.09 22.51
C CYS A 149 11.76 11.33 21.63
N LEU A 150 13.01 11.80 21.56
CA LEU A 150 14.05 11.21 20.73
C LEU A 150 14.86 10.11 21.43
N TRP A 151 14.53 9.78 22.68
CA TRP A 151 15.33 8.91 23.53
C TRP A 151 15.54 7.51 22.93
N GLU A 152 14.48 6.87 22.42
CA GLU A 152 14.61 5.52 21.84
C GLU A 152 15.55 5.50 20.63
N VAL A 153 15.47 6.51 19.75
CA VAL A 153 16.38 6.62 18.60
C VAL A 153 17.81 6.89 19.07
N LYS A 154 17.99 7.71 20.11
CA LYS A 154 19.31 7.97 20.70
C LYS A 154 19.97 6.69 21.20
N GLN A 155 19.19 5.79 21.81
CA GLN A 155 19.69 4.50 22.31
C GLN A 155 20.17 3.56 21.20
N LEU A 156 19.71 3.73 19.95
CA LEU A 156 20.23 2.96 18.81
C LEU A 156 21.70 3.26 18.50
N PHE A 157 22.17 4.46 18.83
CA PHE A 157 23.54 4.94 18.56
C PHE A 157 24.39 5.06 19.83
N ASP A 158 23.90 4.54 20.95
CA ASP A 158 24.62 4.59 22.22
C ASP A 158 25.68 3.46 22.27
N PRO A 159 26.99 3.78 22.30
CA PRO A 159 28.05 2.77 22.28
C PRO A 159 28.06 1.87 23.53
N ASP A 160 27.47 2.31 24.63
CA ASP A 160 27.39 1.54 25.88
C ASP A 160 26.13 0.66 25.95
N ASN A 161 25.19 0.84 25.02
CA ASN A 161 24.01 0.00 24.93
C ASN A 161 24.36 -1.36 24.33
N GLN A 162 24.32 -2.41 25.15
CA GLN A 162 24.61 -3.79 24.73
C GLN A 162 23.60 -4.35 23.71
N HIS A 163 22.48 -3.65 23.52
CA HIS A 163 21.45 -3.94 22.51
C HIS A 163 21.50 -2.91 21.36
N ALA A 164 22.51 -2.03 21.34
CA ALA A 164 22.76 -1.15 20.19
C ALA A 164 23.09 -2.00 18.96
N TYR A 165 22.67 -1.47 17.83
CA TYR A 165 22.94 -2.06 16.54
C TYR A 165 24.43 -2.05 16.23
N ALA A 166 24.83 -2.84 15.24
CA ALA A 166 26.22 -2.86 14.81
C ALA A 166 26.70 -1.41 14.56
N PRO A 167 27.92 -1.05 14.96
CA PRO A 167 28.50 0.24 14.65
C PRO A 167 28.32 0.53 13.15
N ASP A 168 27.87 1.76 12.82
CA ASP A 168 27.57 2.22 11.45
C ASP A 168 26.28 1.69 10.80
N SER A 169 25.40 0.99 11.54
CA SER A 169 24.10 0.57 10.99
C SER A 169 23.27 1.75 10.49
N CYS A 170 22.69 1.59 9.30
CA CYS A 170 21.90 2.62 8.66
C CYS A 170 20.42 2.52 9.03
N TRP A 171 19.78 3.68 9.16
CA TRP A 171 18.36 3.84 9.42
C TRP A 171 17.75 4.78 8.38
N ILE A 172 16.49 4.55 8.06
CA ILE A 172 15.72 5.43 7.19
C ILE A 172 14.59 6.06 7.98
N MET A 173 14.49 7.39 7.94
CA MET A 173 13.37 8.11 8.52
C MET A 173 12.38 8.54 7.45
N LYS A 174 11.09 8.38 7.76
CA LYS A 174 9.97 8.67 6.86
C LYS A 174 8.88 9.39 7.66
N PRO A 175 8.28 10.50 7.17
CA PRO A 175 7.10 11.08 7.80
C PRO A 175 5.94 10.09 7.76
N SER A 176 5.14 10.03 8.83
CA SER A 176 4.04 9.06 8.91
C SER A 176 2.88 9.36 7.94
N ALA A 177 2.61 10.64 7.66
CA ALA A 177 1.39 11.09 6.96
C ALA A 177 1.64 11.99 5.74
N THR A 178 2.83 12.01 5.14
CA THR A 178 3.11 12.80 3.92
C THR A 178 3.28 11.90 2.69
N ASN A 179 2.84 12.39 1.53
CA ASN A 179 2.80 11.63 0.27
C ASN A 179 3.93 11.99 -0.71
N LYS A 180 4.81 12.94 -0.39
CA LYS A 180 5.75 13.51 -1.37
C LYS A 180 7.17 12.96 -1.30
N GLY A 181 7.50 12.18 -0.26
CA GLY A 181 8.78 11.49 -0.14
C GLY A 181 10.03 12.37 -0.01
N ALA A 182 9.98 13.68 -0.28
CA ALA A 182 11.12 14.60 -0.21
C ALA A 182 11.82 14.61 1.16
N GLU A 183 11.06 14.27 2.20
CA GLU A 183 11.48 14.25 3.59
C GLU A 183 12.06 12.88 4.03
N VAL A 184 12.16 11.91 3.13
CA VAL A 184 12.78 10.61 3.41
C VAL A 184 14.30 10.75 3.37
N ASN A 185 14.96 10.33 4.44
CA ASN A 185 16.41 10.47 4.61
C ASN A 185 17.00 9.20 5.22
N VAL A 186 18.19 8.82 4.74
CA VAL A 186 19.02 7.76 5.33
C VAL A 186 20.06 8.41 6.24
N PHE A 187 20.26 7.83 7.41
CA PHE A 187 21.21 8.31 8.39
C PHE A 187 21.85 7.15 9.16
N ASN A 188 23.05 7.39 9.67
CA ASN A 188 23.85 6.44 10.43
C ASN A 188 24.41 7.05 11.73
N THR A 189 24.00 8.27 12.08
CA THR A 189 24.38 8.95 13.33
C THR A 189 23.19 9.69 13.95
N TYR A 190 23.18 9.79 15.28
CA TYR A 190 22.15 10.53 16.00
C TYR A 190 22.18 12.04 15.72
N ASP A 191 23.36 12.61 15.47
CA ASP A 191 23.48 14.04 15.13
C ASP A 191 22.82 14.36 13.79
N LYS A 192 23.06 13.55 12.75
CA LYS A 192 22.37 13.70 11.45
C LYS A 192 20.85 13.58 11.60
N PHE A 193 20.38 12.64 12.41
CA PHE A 193 18.95 12.49 12.71
C PHE A 193 18.33 13.76 13.35
N LYS A 194 18.99 14.33 14.37
CA LYS A 194 18.54 15.58 15.00
C LYS A 194 18.53 16.74 14.01
N ASP A 195 19.54 16.85 13.15
CA ASP A 195 19.61 17.89 12.13
C ASP A 195 18.41 17.82 11.18
N ILE A 196 18.03 16.61 10.76
CA ILE A 196 16.86 16.40 9.90
C ILE A 196 15.57 16.83 10.63
N ILE A 197 15.34 16.36 11.87
CA ILE A 197 14.14 16.74 12.64
C ILE A 197 14.06 18.26 12.85
N SER A 198 15.20 18.90 13.11
CA SER A 198 15.27 20.34 13.33
C SER A 198 14.94 21.15 12.07
N ASN A 199 15.18 20.59 10.88
CA ASN A 199 14.83 21.21 9.60
C ASN A 199 13.34 21.05 9.23
N TRP A 200 12.68 20.01 9.74
CA TRP A 200 11.28 19.68 9.40
C TRP A 200 10.34 19.93 10.58
N THR A 201 10.29 21.18 11.04
CA THR A 201 9.57 21.60 12.25
C THR A 201 8.05 21.49 12.19
N ASP A 202 7.46 21.14 11.05
CA ASP A 202 6.00 21.01 10.88
C ASP A 202 5.52 19.55 11.00
N ILE A 203 6.44 18.59 10.96
CA ILE A 203 6.12 17.17 11.03
C ILE A 203 6.24 16.73 12.48
N ARG A 204 5.20 16.09 13.00
CA ARG A 204 5.09 15.67 14.41
C ARG A 204 5.28 14.17 14.60
N GLU A 205 5.00 13.37 13.58
CA GLU A 205 5.08 11.90 13.67
C GLU A 205 5.94 11.34 12.54
N TRP A 206 6.96 10.57 12.93
CA TRP A 206 7.94 9.94 12.06
C TRP A 206 8.00 8.44 12.33
N VAL A 207 8.44 7.72 11.30
CA VAL A 207 8.88 6.34 11.40
C VAL A 207 10.37 6.30 11.17
N VAL A 208 11.12 5.73 12.13
CA VAL A 208 12.54 5.43 12.03
C VAL A 208 12.66 3.92 11.87
N GLN A 209 13.06 3.48 10.68
CA GLN A 209 13.04 2.09 10.27
C GLN A 209 14.45 1.61 9.93
N ALA A 210 14.79 0.38 10.31
CA ALA A 210 16.06 -0.25 9.97
C ALA A 210 16.21 -0.26 8.44
N TYR A 211 17.34 0.23 7.95
CA TYR A 211 17.58 0.32 6.52
C TYR A 211 18.08 -1.01 5.97
N ILE A 212 17.54 -1.44 4.83
CA ILE A 212 18.04 -2.63 4.13
C ILE A 212 19.34 -2.25 3.41
N GLU A 213 20.47 -2.44 4.09
CA GLU A 213 21.80 -2.01 3.65
C GLU A 213 22.37 -2.82 2.48
N ARG A 214 21.94 -4.09 2.35
CA ARG A 214 22.36 -4.99 1.28
C ARG A 214 21.17 -5.35 0.37
N PRO A 215 20.58 -4.36 -0.33
CA PRO A 215 19.48 -4.64 -1.25
C PRO A 215 20.00 -5.46 -2.42
N LEU A 216 19.12 -6.27 -3.03
CA LEU A 216 19.38 -6.82 -4.35
C LEU A 216 19.54 -5.65 -5.33
N LEU A 217 20.61 -5.69 -6.11
CA LEU A 217 20.91 -4.67 -7.11
C LEU A 217 20.63 -5.22 -8.51
N LEU A 218 20.02 -4.40 -9.35
CA LEU A 218 19.88 -4.65 -10.79
C LEU A 218 20.74 -3.61 -11.53
N ARG A 219 21.79 -4.06 -12.22
CA ARG A 219 22.79 -3.19 -12.85
C ARG A 219 23.46 -2.23 -11.87
N ASN A 220 23.77 -2.72 -10.67
CA ASN A 220 24.27 -1.94 -9.52
C ASN A 220 23.31 -0.88 -8.99
N ARG A 221 22.04 -0.87 -9.39
CA ARG A 221 21.04 0.12 -8.94
C ARG A 221 20.05 -0.53 -7.97
N LYS A 222 19.65 0.22 -6.95
CA LYS A 222 18.63 -0.20 -5.99
C LYS A 222 17.26 -0.17 -6.65
N PHE A 223 16.34 -1.02 -6.21
CA PHE A 223 14.95 -0.97 -6.66
C PHE A 223 13.98 -1.31 -5.54
N HIS A 224 12.72 -0.95 -5.73
CA HIS A 224 11.60 -1.49 -4.96
C HIS A 224 10.60 -2.18 -5.91
N VAL A 225 9.89 -3.15 -5.37
CA VAL A 225 8.83 -3.88 -6.08
C VAL A 225 7.49 -3.24 -5.72
N ARG A 226 6.82 -2.64 -6.69
CA ARG A 226 5.44 -2.17 -6.59
C ARG A 226 4.50 -3.29 -7.03
N VAL A 227 3.64 -3.70 -6.11
CA VAL A 227 2.64 -4.75 -6.32
C VAL A 227 1.26 -4.13 -6.20
N TYR A 228 0.39 -4.36 -7.18
CA TYR A 228 -1.00 -3.95 -7.07
C TYR A 228 -1.79 -5.03 -6.35
N VAL A 229 -2.51 -4.63 -5.31
CA VAL A 229 -3.33 -5.53 -4.48
C VAL A 229 -4.76 -5.01 -4.48
N VAL A 230 -5.72 -5.87 -4.77
CA VAL A 230 -7.14 -5.53 -4.79
C VAL A 230 -7.81 -6.22 -3.61
N ALA A 231 -8.34 -5.42 -2.68
CA ALA A 231 -9.19 -5.89 -1.59
C ALA A 231 -10.66 -5.70 -1.97
N VAL A 232 -11.51 -6.69 -1.73
CA VAL A 232 -12.91 -6.69 -2.20
C VAL A 232 -13.85 -7.17 -1.10
N GLY A 233 -14.97 -6.46 -0.94
CA GLY A 233 -16.06 -6.77 -0.01
C GLY A 233 -15.61 -6.76 1.44
N ALA A 234 -16.20 -7.65 2.24
CA ALA A 234 -15.82 -7.90 3.64
C ALA A 234 -14.51 -8.70 3.78
N LEU A 235 -13.57 -8.39 2.88
CA LEU A 235 -12.19 -8.82 2.77
C LEU A 235 -11.89 -10.16 2.09
N GLN A 236 -11.80 -10.06 0.77
CA GLN A 236 -11.00 -10.93 -0.08
C GLN A 236 -9.83 -10.12 -0.63
N VAL A 237 -8.63 -10.71 -0.72
CA VAL A 237 -7.44 -10.01 -1.20
C VAL A 237 -6.83 -10.74 -2.38
N TYR A 238 -6.63 -10.00 -3.47
CA TYR A 238 -6.09 -10.48 -4.72
C TYR A 238 -4.79 -9.74 -5.04
N VAL A 239 -3.70 -10.47 -5.26
CA VAL A 239 -2.40 -9.94 -5.65
C VAL A 239 -2.27 -10.00 -7.17
N TYR A 240 -2.00 -8.87 -7.80
CA TYR A 240 -1.74 -8.78 -9.22
C TYR A 240 -0.34 -9.28 -9.55
N GLN A 241 -0.24 -10.24 -10.47
CA GLN A 241 0.99 -10.98 -10.73
C GLN A 241 1.99 -10.23 -11.63
N ASN A 242 1.55 -9.20 -12.36
CA ASN A 242 2.44 -8.37 -13.17
C ASN A 242 2.95 -7.18 -12.32
N VAL A 243 4.01 -7.41 -11.56
CA VAL A 243 4.62 -6.41 -10.66
C VAL A 243 5.57 -5.47 -11.40
N LEU A 244 5.83 -4.31 -10.80
CA LEU A 244 6.74 -3.31 -11.34
C LEU A 244 7.97 -3.19 -10.46
N LEU A 245 9.15 -3.10 -11.07
CA LEU A 245 10.42 -2.90 -10.38
C LEU A 245 10.88 -1.47 -10.66
N LEU A 246 10.74 -0.59 -9.66
CA LEU A 246 11.10 0.82 -9.78
C LEU A 246 12.53 1.01 -9.25
N THR A 247 13.45 1.28 -10.16
CA THR A 247 14.89 1.37 -9.90
C THR A 247 15.35 2.81 -9.70
N SER A 248 16.38 3.03 -8.90
CA SER A 248 17.17 4.25 -8.92
C SER A 248 17.86 4.41 -10.29
N LEU A 249 18.25 5.65 -10.61
CA LEU A 249 19.14 5.93 -11.74
C LEU A 249 20.61 5.84 -11.35
N ASN A 250 20.96 6.32 -10.15
CA ASN A 250 22.31 6.21 -9.62
C ASN A 250 22.61 4.77 -9.18
N ALA A 251 23.88 4.37 -9.35
CA ALA A 251 24.39 3.16 -8.73
C ALA A 251 24.31 3.29 -7.20
N TYR A 252 23.93 2.20 -6.54
CA TYR A 252 23.81 2.15 -5.10
C TYR A 252 25.19 2.22 -4.43
N ASP A 253 25.39 3.20 -3.55
CA ASP A 253 26.58 3.30 -2.71
C ASP A 253 26.17 3.30 -1.23
N PRO A 254 26.37 2.19 -0.49
CA PRO A 254 25.99 2.11 0.92
C PRO A 254 26.79 3.08 1.80
N LYS A 255 27.92 3.62 1.33
CA LYS A 255 28.75 4.56 2.11
C LYS A 255 28.26 6.00 2.03
N ASN A 256 27.52 6.35 0.99
CA ASN A 256 27.07 7.71 0.74
C ASN A 256 25.58 7.88 1.06
N VAL A 257 25.26 7.86 2.36
CA VAL A 257 23.89 8.04 2.87
C VAL A 257 23.22 9.38 2.51
N ASP A 258 23.97 10.33 1.96
CA ASP A 258 23.47 11.63 1.49
C ASP A 258 23.01 11.60 0.03
N ASP A 259 23.41 10.60 -0.77
CA ASP A 259 22.91 10.42 -2.14
C ASP A 259 21.50 9.82 -2.13
N LYS A 260 20.52 10.72 -2.00
CA LYS A 260 19.09 10.37 -2.08
C LYS A 260 18.73 9.65 -3.38
N LEU A 261 19.33 10.01 -4.50
CA LEU A 261 18.99 9.44 -5.81
C LEU A 261 19.44 7.98 -5.94
N SER A 262 20.46 7.55 -5.19
CA SER A 262 20.86 6.13 -5.11
C SER A 262 20.03 5.30 -4.12
N HIS A 263 19.48 5.95 -3.09
CA HIS A 263 18.82 5.27 -1.97
C HIS A 263 17.29 5.27 -2.03
N ILE A 264 16.69 6.27 -2.68
CA ILE A 264 15.24 6.47 -2.75
C ILE A 264 14.76 6.27 -4.19
N THR A 265 13.96 5.23 -4.39
CA THR A 265 13.57 4.71 -5.70
C THR A 265 12.23 5.24 -6.22
N ASN A 266 11.58 6.15 -5.49
CA ASN A 266 10.31 6.74 -5.93
C ASN A 266 10.52 7.63 -7.16
N THR A 267 9.71 7.43 -8.21
CA THR A 267 9.76 8.20 -9.45
C THR A 267 9.70 9.71 -9.23
N TYR A 268 8.94 10.17 -8.22
CA TYR A 268 8.87 11.60 -7.89
C TYR A 268 10.23 12.19 -7.48
N GLN A 269 11.10 11.44 -6.79
CA GLN A 269 12.45 11.92 -6.50
C GLN A 269 13.39 11.73 -7.69
N GLN A 270 13.23 10.65 -8.43
CA GLN A 270 14.11 10.34 -9.57
C GLN A 270 14.00 11.36 -10.71
N GLN A 271 12.87 12.09 -10.81
CA GLN A 271 12.70 13.16 -11.80
C GLN A 271 13.71 14.31 -11.67
N ASP A 272 14.35 14.47 -10.51
CA ASP A 272 15.38 15.47 -10.26
C ASP A 272 16.74 15.08 -10.87
N HIS A 273 16.90 13.82 -11.32
CA HIS A 273 18.11 13.36 -12.01
C HIS A 273 18.19 13.98 -13.42
N PRO A 274 19.37 14.50 -13.85
CA PRO A 274 19.51 15.19 -15.13
C PRO A 274 19.19 14.31 -16.34
N ASP A 275 19.50 13.02 -16.26
CA ASP A 275 19.22 12.03 -17.31
C ASP A 275 17.93 11.23 -17.06
N PHE A 276 16.95 11.80 -16.34
CA PHE A 276 15.73 11.08 -16.00
C PHE A 276 14.94 10.67 -17.25
N VAL A 277 14.83 9.37 -17.45
CA VAL A 277 13.92 8.74 -18.39
C VAL A 277 13.09 7.72 -17.61
N GLU A 278 11.80 8.00 -17.45
CA GLU A 278 10.88 7.18 -16.67
C GLU A 278 10.91 5.70 -17.09
N ALA A 279 10.98 5.44 -18.41
CA ALA A 279 11.05 4.08 -18.94
C ALA A 279 12.28 3.28 -18.48
N ASP A 280 13.40 3.95 -18.17
CA ASP A 280 14.64 3.35 -17.70
C ASP A 280 14.65 3.10 -16.18
N CYS A 281 13.68 3.69 -15.47
CA CYS A 281 13.46 3.54 -14.05
C CYS A 281 12.47 2.42 -13.72
N VAL A 282 11.72 1.90 -14.71
CA VAL A 282 10.69 0.88 -14.47
C VAL A 282 10.99 -0.41 -15.26
N LEU A 283 11.32 -1.47 -14.54
CA LEU A 283 11.60 -2.79 -15.08
C LEU A 283 10.46 -3.77 -14.77
N LEU A 284 10.37 -4.85 -15.55
CA LEU A 284 9.45 -5.96 -15.31
C LEU A 284 10.18 -7.19 -14.75
N LEU A 285 9.43 -8.20 -14.31
CA LEU A 285 10.02 -9.46 -13.83
C LEU A 285 10.95 -10.11 -14.86
N GLU A 286 10.55 -10.13 -16.13
CA GLU A 286 11.37 -10.68 -17.22
C GLU A 286 12.70 -9.92 -17.39
N ASP A 287 12.71 -8.60 -17.14
CA ASP A 287 13.93 -7.81 -17.12
C ASP A 287 14.84 -8.22 -15.96
N MET A 288 14.27 -8.44 -14.77
CA MET A 288 15.00 -8.92 -13.61
C MET A 288 15.61 -10.29 -13.86
N GLU A 289 14.86 -11.24 -14.42
CA GLU A 289 15.38 -12.59 -14.77
C GLU A 289 16.59 -12.52 -15.70
N ARG A 290 16.49 -11.67 -16.75
CA ARG A 290 17.56 -11.42 -17.70
C ARG A 290 18.77 -10.76 -17.03
N ILE A 291 18.54 -9.76 -16.17
CA ILE A 291 19.61 -9.05 -15.47
C ILE A 291 20.31 -9.97 -14.45
N LEU A 292 19.58 -10.80 -13.70
CA LEU A 292 20.18 -11.77 -12.78
C LEU A 292 21.07 -12.79 -13.50
N THR A 293 20.64 -13.24 -14.69
CA THR A 293 21.46 -14.11 -15.55
C THR A 293 22.79 -13.42 -15.94
N GLN A 294 22.76 -12.10 -16.15
CA GLN A 294 23.93 -11.30 -16.55
C GLN A 294 24.82 -10.93 -15.37
N ASP A 295 24.24 -10.30 -14.34
CA ASP A 295 24.95 -9.68 -13.21
C ASP A 295 25.40 -10.72 -12.17
N ARG A 296 24.62 -11.79 -11.97
CA ARG A 296 24.88 -12.83 -10.95
C ARG A 296 25.30 -14.17 -11.56
N HIS A 297 25.43 -14.26 -12.89
CA HIS A 297 25.76 -15.49 -13.62
C HIS A 297 24.83 -16.67 -13.28
N MET A 298 23.57 -16.39 -12.95
CA MET A 298 22.56 -17.42 -12.67
C MET A 298 22.12 -18.10 -13.97
N SER A 299 21.67 -19.36 -13.88
CA SER A 299 20.97 -19.98 -15.01
C SER A 299 19.59 -19.32 -15.19
N ALA A 300 19.03 -19.37 -16.41
CA ALA A 300 17.69 -18.84 -16.66
C ALA A 300 16.61 -19.53 -15.78
N THR A 301 16.81 -20.82 -15.47
CA THR A 301 15.93 -21.56 -14.56
C THR A 301 16.02 -21.07 -13.13
N ASP A 302 17.22 -20.81 -12.63
CA ASP A 302 17.41 -20.31 -11.26
C ASP A 302 16.87 -18.87 -11.12
N ALA A 303 17.11 -18.02 -12.12
CA ALA A 303 16.59 -16.65 -12.15
C ALA A 303 15.05 -16.63 -12.10
N LYS A 304 14.40 -17.51 -12.88
CA LYS A 304 12.95 -17.69 -12.86
C LYS A 304 12.45 -18.30 -11.54
N SER A 305 13.21 -19.19 -10.92
CA SER A 305 12.88 -19.74 -9.60
C SER A 305 12.91 -18.65 -8.52
N VAL A 306 13.87 -17.71 -8.60
CA VAL A 306 13.96 -16.56 -7.70
C VAL A 306 12.73 -15.66 -7.85
N THR A 307 12.37 -15.24 -9.08
CA THR A 307 11.19 -14.38 -9.29
C THR A 307 9.89 -15.06 -8.86
N THR A 308 9.76 -16.37 -9.10
CA THR A 308 8.60 -17.17 -8.66
C THR A 308 8.51 -17.22 -7.13
N THR A 309 9.63 -17.47 -6.45
CA THR A 309 9.68 -17.52 -4.97
C THR A 309 9.37 -16.15 -4.38
N MET A 310 9.95 -15.09 -4.96
CA MET A 310 9.69 -13.70 -4.57
C MET A 310 8.19 -13.35 -4.66
N LEU A 311 7.50 -13.73 -5.74
CA LEU A 311 6.06 -13.51 -5.88
C LEU A 311 5.25 -14.30 -4.84
N ALA A 312 5.62 -15.56 -4.55
CA ALA A 312 4.97 -16.37 -3.53
C ALA A 312 5.14 -15.75 -2.12
N ASP A 313 6.33 -15.25 -1.80
CA ASP A 313 6.62 -14.56 -0.55
C ASP A 313 5.82 -13.26 -0.44
N ILE A 314 5.76 -12.46 -1.51
CA ILE A 314 4.90 -11.27 -1.60
C ILE A 314 3.43 -11.62 -1.31
N GLY A 315 2.92 -12.72 -1.88
CA GLY A 315 1.55 -13.19 -1.64
C GLY A 315 1.33 -13.57 -0.18
N ALA A 316 2.25 -14.33 0.42
CA ALA A 316 2.20 -14.75 1.81
C ALA A 316 2.32 -13.57 2.79
N ILE A 317 3.22 -12.62 2.52
CA ILE A 317 3.35 -11.38 3.30
C ILE A 317 2.07 -10.57 3.22
N THR A 318 1.56 -10.33 2.00
CA THR A 318 0.34 -9.55 1.77
C THR A 318 -0.85 -10.17 2.52
N ARG A 319 -1.02 -11.50 2.46
CA ARG A 319 -2.03 -12.21 3.23
C ARG A 319 -1.96 -11.89 4.73
N GLU A 320 -0.77 -11.98 5.33
CA GLU A 320 -0.58 -11.73 6.76
C GLU A 320 -0.71 -10.25 7.13
N VAL A 321 -0.34 -9.32 6.22
CA VAL A 321 -0.59 -7.88 6.40
C VAL A 321 -2.08 -7.62 6.58
N PHE A 322 -2.93 -8.13 5.68
CA PHE A 322 -4.38 -7.93 5.81
C PHE A 322 -4.97 -8.69 7.00
N ALA A 323 -4.48 -9.92 7.28
CA ALA A 323 -4.89 -10.68 8.45
C ALA A 323 -4.60 -9.96 9.78
N ALA A 324 -3.52 -9.17 9.85
CA ALA A 324 -3.14 -8.41 11.03
C ALA A 324 -4.16 -7.37 11.47
N TYR A 325 -5.01 -6.90 10.55
CA TYR A 325 -6.07 -5.93 10.84
C TYR A 325 -7.40 -6.58 11.19
N ARG A 326 -7.48 -7.91 11.25
CA ARG A 326 -8.69 -8.60 11.67
C ARG A 326 -9.06 -8.18 13.09
N GLY A 327 -10.21 -7.51 13.22
CA GLY A 327 -10.69 -6.98 14.50
C GLY A 327 -10.12 -5.61 14.90
N GLU A 328 -9.29 -4.98 14.07
CA GLU A 328 -8.75 -3.62 14.27
C GLU A 328 -9.60 -2.58 13.51
N PHE A 329 -10.93 -2.67 13.65
CA PHE A 329 -11.90 -1.89 12.85
C PHE A 329 -11.85 -0.37 13.05
N SER A 330 -11.25 0.11 14.14
CA SER A 330 -11.04 1.54 14.35
C SER A 330 -10.04 2.17 13.36
N VAL A 331 -9.22 1.35 12.70
CA VAL A 331 -8.16 1.81 11.79
C VAL A 331 -8.23 1.20 10.39
N PHE A 332 -8.81 0.00 10.26
CA PHE A 332 -9.15 -0.61 8.96
C PHE A 332 -10.45 -1.38 9.06
N GLN A 333 -11.48 -0.95 8.33
CA GLN A 333 -12.79 -1.60 8.31
C GLN A 333 -13.26 -1.84 6.88
N PRO A 334 -13.08 -3.07 6.36
CA PRO A 334 -13.62 -3.44 5.07
C PRO A 334 -15.15 -3.55 5.13
N LEU A 335 -15.82 -2.94 4.16
CA LEU A 335 -17.27 -2.95 4.00
C LEU A 335 -17.68 -3.94 2.89
N PRO A 336 -18.81 -4.65 3.05
CA PRO A 336 -19.20 -5.72 2.13
C PRO A 336 -19.61 -5.22 0.73
N ASN A 337 -19.84 -3.93 0.54
CA ASN A 337 -20.12 -3.26 -0.74
C ASN A 337 -18.98 -2.34 -1.19
N CYS A 338 -17.76 -2.52 -0.68
CA CYS A 338 -16.60 -1.74 -1.10
C CYS A 338 -15.51 -2.64 -1.66
N PHE A 339 -14.69 -2.08 -2.53
CA PHE A 339 -13.43 -2.68 -2.97
C PHE A 339 -12.38 -1.58 -3.05
N GLU A 340 -11.11 -1.91 -3.02
CA GLU A 340 -10.04 -0.92 -3.07
C GLU A 340 -8.77 -1.50 -3.66
N VAL A 341 -8.06 -0.71 -4.47
CA VAL A 341 -6.74 -1.04 -4.98
C VAL A 341 -5.66 -0.33 -4.18
N TYR A 342 -4.64 -1.09 -3.80
CA TYR A 342 -3.46 -0.63 -3.08
C TYR A 342 -2.21 -0.87 -3.94
N GLY A 343 -1.25 0.04 -3.87
CA GLY A 343 0.13 -0.20 -4.25
C GLY A 343 0.91 -0.62 -3.02
N VAL A 344 1.33 -1.87 -2.94
CA VAL A 344 2.15 -2.39 -1.84
C VAL A 344 3.60 -2.42 -2.30
N ASP A 345 4.46 -1.76 -1.52
CA ASP A 345 5.86 -1.60 -1.85
C ASP A 345 6.72 -2.55 -1.03
N PHE A 346 7.61 -3.27 -1.70
CA PHE A 346 8.57 -4.19 -1.12
C PHE A 346 9.99 -3.85 -1.55
N VAL A 347 10.98 -4.27 -0.78
CA VAL A 347 12.38 -4.36 -1.22
C VAL A 347 12.85 -5.80 -1.07
N VAL A 348 13.76 -6.20 -1.94
CA VAL A 348 14.39 -7.53 -1.90
C VAL A 348 15.85 -7.34 -1.52
N ASP A 349 16.36 -8.11 -0.57
CA ASP A 349 17.77 -8.10 -0.21
C ASP A 349 18.61 -9.03 -1.09
N GLU A 350 19.94 -8.95 -0.97
CA GLU A 350 20.85 -9.76 -1.79
C GLU A 350 20.73 -11.27 -1.60
N ASP A 351 20.13 -11.70 -0.48
CA ASP A 351 19.84 -13.09 -0.13
C ASP A 351 18.42 -13.51 -0.60
N PHE A 352 17.75 -12.63 -1.36
CA PHE A 352 16.40 -12.79 -1.90
C PHE A 352 15.27 -12.79 -0.86
N HIS A 353 15.48 -12.28 0.35
CA HIS A 353 14.38 -12.06 1.28
C HIS A 353 13.56 -10.83 0.89
N VAL A 354 12.23 -10.96 0.99
CA VAL A 354 11.27 -9.90 0.68
C VAL A 354 10.90 -9.14 1.96
N TRP A 355 11.03 -7.82 1.90
CA TRP A 355 10.75 -6.91 3.01
C TRP A 355 9.64 -5.93 2.63
N LEU A 356 8.58 -5.85 3.44
CA LEU A 356 7.50 -4.87 3.28
C LEU A 356 7.99 -3.46 3.64
N LEU A 357 7.67 -2.48 2.80
CA LEU A 357 7.99 -1.08 3.04
C LEU A 357 6.76 -0.25 3.44
N GLU A 358 5.70 -0.32 2.63
CA GLU A 358 4.47 0.48 2.83
C GLU A 358 3.29 -0.05 2.00
N VAL A 359 2.08 0.40 2.36
CA VAL A 359 0.83 0.12 1.64
C VAL A 359 0.21 1.47 1.26
N ASN A 360 0.04 1.71 -0.03
CA ASN A 360 -0.42 2.99 -0.57
C ASN A 360 -1.83 2.85 -1.19
N PRO A 361 -2.90 3.36 -0.56
CA PRO A 361 -4.23 3.41 -1.16
C PRO A 361 -4.25 4.41 -2.31
N GLY A 362 -4.99 4.10 -3.38
CA GLY A 362 -5.04 4.96 -4.57
C GLY A 362 -3.65 5.18 -5.18
N PRO A 363 -2.92 4.10 -5.54
CA PRO A 363 -1.57 4.23 -6.07
C PRO A 363 -1.53 5.03 -7.37
N ASP A 364 -0.44 5.75 -7.60
CA ASP A 364 -0.26 6.50 -8.85
C ASP A 364 0.10 5.55 -10.00
N PHE A 365 -0.86 5.34 -10.90
CA PHE A 365 -0.70 4.51 -12.10
C PHE A 365 0.02 5.25 -13.24
N LYS A 366 0.08 6.59 -13.21
CA LYS A 366 0.69 7.40 -14.29
C LYS A 366 2.18 7.13 -14.43
N GLN A 367 2.84 6.77 -13.33
CA GLN A 367 4.28 6.44 -13.25
C GLN A 367 4.73 5.30 -14.18
N THR A 368 3.78 4.59 -14.78
CA THR A 368 4.04 3.47 -15.69
C THR A 368 4.17 3.93 -17.15
N GLY A 369 3.75 5.17 -17.46
CA GLY A 369 3.83 5.77 -18.79
C GLY A 369 3.02 5.01 -19.87
N GLY A 370 3.26 5.36 -21.14
CA GLY A 370 2.56 4.71 -22.27
C GLY A 370 3.00 3.26 -22.52
N ARG A 371 4.26 2.93 -22.22
CA ARG A 371 4.84 1.59 -22.47
C ARG A 371 4.15 0.49 -21.65
N LEU A 372 3.82 0.80 -20.39
CA LEU A 372 3.24 -0.17 -19.45
C LEU A 372 1.73 -0.02 -19.29
N GLN A 373 1.10 0.84 -20.08
CA GLN A 373 -0.35 0.97 -20.16
C GLN A 373 -1.07 -0.38 -20.36
N PRO A 374 -0.58 -1.34 -21.18
CA PRO A 374 -1.23 -2.65 -21.31
C PRO A 374 -1.28 -3.45 -20.01
N LEU A 375 -0.27 -3.31 -19.15
CA LEU A 375 -0.22 -3.96 -17.84
C LEU A 375 -1.28 -3.36 -16.90
N ILE A 376 -1.43 -2.04 -16.89
CA ILE A 376 -2.47 -1.37 -16.10
C ILE A 376 -3.87 -1.64 -16.67
N GLN A 377 -4.01 -1.76 -17.99
CA GLN A 377 -5.27 -2.17 -18.61
C GLN A 377 -5.69 -3.56 -18.14
N THR A 378 -4.76 -4.53 -18.15
CA THR A 378 -5.01 -5.90 -17.67
C THR A 378 -5.40 -5.93 -16.19
N LEU A 379 -4.77 -5.08 -15.37
CA LEU A 379 -5.14 -4.88 -13.96
C LEU A 379 -6.61 -4.45 -13.83
N PHE A 380 -7.02 -3.39 -14.53
CA PHE A 380 -8.39 -2.88 -14.43
C PHE A 380 -9.43 -3.83 -15.02
N GLU A 381 -9.11 -4.52 -16.12
CA GLU A 381 -9.97 -5.55 -16.69
C GLU A 381 -10.25 -6.67 -15.68
N GLY A 382 -9.19 -7.25 -15.08
CA GLY A 382 -9.37 -8.29 -14.08
C GLY A 382 -10.02 -7.79 -12.79
N MET A 383 -9.77 -6.54 -12.38
CA MET A 383 -10.46 -5.94 -11.23
C MET A 383 -11.96 -5.79 -11.48
N VAL A 384 -12.38 -5.34 -12.67
CA VAL A 384 -13.79 -5.26 -13.03
C VAL A 384 -14.43 -6.66 -13.06
N ASP A 385 -13.71 -7.69 -13.51
CA ASP A 385 -14.21 -9.09 -13.43
C ASP A 385 -14.43 -9.51 -11.98
N ILE A 386 -13.44 -9.33 -11.11
CA ILE A 386 -13.54 -9.68 -9.69
C ILE A 386 -14.73 -8.95 -9.03
N VAL A 387 -14.85 -7.65 -9.24
CA VAL A 387 -15.93 -6.82 -8.68
C VAL A 387 -17.30 -7.24 -9.21
N THR A 388 -17.40 -7.54 -10.51
CA THR A 388 -18.64 -8.02 -11.14
C THR A 388 -19.08 -9.35 -10.55
N ASP A 389 -18.14 -10.28 -10.42
CA ASP A 389 -18.38 -11.61 -9.87
C ASP A 389 -18.68 -11.60 -8.37
N THR A 390 -18.12 -10.65 -7.63
CA THR A 390 -18.29 -10.57 -6.18
C THR A 390 -19.61 -9.93 -5.78
N PHE A 391 -20.02 -8.85 -6.45
CA PHE A 391 -21.18 -8.06 -6.01
C PHE A 391 -22.43 -8.23 -6.87
N PHE A 392 -22.28 -8.49 -8.17
CA PHE A 392 -23.38 -8.32 -9.13
C PHE A 392 -23.81 -9.63 -9.80
N THR A 393 -23.00 -10.67 -9.70
CA THR A 393 -23.32 -11.97 -10.26
C THR A 393 -23.03 -13.07 -9.25
N THR A 394 -23.57 -14.26 -9.50
CA THR A 394 -23.25 -15.44 -8.71
C THR A 394 -22.66 -16.46 -9.67
N PRO A 395 -21.32 -16.58 -9.76
CA PRO A 395 -20.68 -17.54 -10.63
C PRO A 395 -21.15 -18.95 -10.27
N THR A 396 -21.58 -19.73 -11.27
CA THR A 396 -21.99 -21.13 -11.07
C THR A 396 -20.81 -22.07 -10.83
N THR A 397 -19.60 -21.61 -11.13
CA THR A 397 -18.33 -22.30 -10.93
C THR A 397 -17.30 -21.34 -10.34
N PRO A 398 -16.29 -21.83 -9.59
CA PRO A 398 -15.18 -20.99 -9.14
C PRO A 398 -14.52 -20.28 -10.33
N THR A 399 -14.57 -18.95 -10.35
CA THR A 399 -13.89 -18.16 -11.39
C THR A 399 -12.39 -18.07 -11.06
N THR A 400 -11.55 -18.23 -12.08
CA THR A 400 -10.12 -17.94 -12.00
C THR A 400 -9.83 -16.63 -12.71
N TYR A 401 -9.05 -15.75 -12.10
CA TYR A 401 -8.63 -14.49 -12.69
C TYR A 401 -7.15 -14.61 -13.10
N PRO A 402 -6.80 -14.80 -14.38
CA PRO A 402 -5.45 -15.24 -14.78
C PRO A 402 -4.30 -14.33 -14.32
N ALA A 403 -4.56 -13.03 -14.17
CA ALA A 403 -3.56 -12.07 -13.75
C ALA A 403 -3.53 -11.81 -12.23
N PHE A 404 -4.41 -12.46 -11.47
CA PHE A 404 -4.57 -12.27 -10.03
C PHE A 404 -4.49 -13.59 -9.27
N GLU A 405 -3.79 -13.57 -8.15
CA GLU A 405 -3.78 -14.66 -7.18
C GLU A 405 -4.59 -14.24 -5.96
N LYS A 406 -5.57 -15.05 -5.56
CA LYS A 406 -6.30 -14.81 -4.33
C LYS A 406 -5.47 -15.29 -3.14
N VAL A 407 -4.97 -14.36 -2.33
CA VAL A 407 -4.06 -14.67 -1.21
C VAL A 407 -4.76 -14.67 0.14
N TYR A 408 -5.92 -14.02 0.24
CA TYR A 408 -6.73 -13.97 1.47
C TYR A 408 -8.22 -14.09 1.13
N ASP A 409 -8.92 -14.90 1.92
CA ASP A 409 -10.36 -15.09 1.83
C ASP A 409 -10.90 -15.37 3.23
N ASP A 410 -11.23 -14.31 3.95
CA ASP A 410 -11.88 -14.39 5.25
C ASP A 410 -12.95 -13.31 5.25
N ASN A 411 -14.19 -13.72 5.00
CA ASN A 411 -15.32 -12.82 5.09
C ASN A 411 -15.47 -12.41 6.55
N TRP A 412 -14.92 -11.24 6.91
CA TRP A 412 -14.95 -10.71 8.27
C TRP A 412 -16.38 -10.48 8.76
N GLY A 413 -17.36 -10.57 7.85
CA GLY A 413 -18.77 -10.55 8.13
C GLY A 413 -19.20 -9.19 8.64
N THR A 414 -20.51 -8.96 8.56
CA THR A 414 -21.27 -7.88 9.18
C THR A 414 -21.12 -7.79 10.72
N SER A 415 -20.11 -8.40 11.33
CA SER A 415 -19.88 -8.44 12.78
C SER A 415 -19.26 -7.17 13.36
N ALA A 416 -18.84 -6.21 12.53
CA ALA A 416 -18.46 -4.86 12.96
C ALA A 416 -19.68 -3.94 12.96
N SER A 417 -20.51 -4.02 14.00
CA SER A 417 -21.62 -3.09 14.23
C SER A 417 -21.09 -1.68 14.50
N MET A 418 -21.10 -0.82 13.48
CA MET A 418 -21.04 0.63 13.69
C MET A 418 -22.43 1.12 14.08
N THR A 419 -22.69 1.23 15.39
CA THR A 419 -23.74 2.12 15.89
C THR A 419 -23.15 3.52 15.99
N PHE A 420 -23.31 4.33 14.95
CA PHE A 420 -23.20 5.78 15.12
C PHE A 420 -24.51 6.25 15.76
N ARG A 421 -24.41 6.75 17.00
CA ARG A 421 -25.50 7.54 17.58
C ARG A 421 -25.60 8.83 16.78
N GLU A 422 -26.78 9.11 16.25
CA GLU A 422 -27.15 10.47 15.87
C GLU A 422 -27.21 11.29 17.16
N ASP A 423 -26.29 12.24 17.34
CA ASP A 423 -26.47 13.39 18.22
C ASP A 423 -27.13 14.52 17.44
#